data_AF-A0A2G1QH73-F1
#
_entry.id   AF-A0A2G1QH73-F1
#
_cell.length_a   1.000
_cell.length_b   1.000
_cell.length_c   1.000
_cell.angle_alpha   90.00
_cell.angle_beta   90.00
_cell.angle_gamma   90.00
#
_symmetry.space_group_name_H-M   'P 1'
#
loop_
_entity.id
_entity.type
_entity.pdbx_description
1 polymer ?
#
loop_
_entity_poly.entity_id
_entity_poly.type
_entity_poly.pdbx_seq_one_letter_code
_entity_poly.pdbx_strand_id
1 'polypeptide(L)'
;MTLDPVLTAPLAIQIHVFTVVPAAVLGAWVLYGRKGTPLHRLLGRVWVFLMAATALSSFFIHTIRMIGPFSPIHLLSVLTLFSCCYIIWSARTRRLKAHRQAVLALYWGGIGLDGAFTIVRGRIMNQVVLGGANAWPLAIAAAVVCAGVLAHVYRGGRFTWTARRKTAGTALAAAASPVLLLASHQDAHAAPGAAQIVTGAPVWVWPLLAALLALGWLRSRPRVVHRVQVMILPFVFAGLGAWSFFSNGASLAAGAALVAAIAAGSMAGQMLARRGPSFVDENDMVHLPGEWVSMALILAIFVARFAAGAARGINPDLDHALVIAVPLALVSGFSIGLTAMRAIVQSTR
;
A
#
# COMPACT_ATOMS: atom_id res chain seq x y z
N MET A 1 -27.49 11.39 -5.02
CA MET A 1 -26.84 10.93 -3.78
C MET A 1 -27.93 10.51 -2.81
N THR A 2 -27.85 9.32 -2.22
CA THR A 2 -28.82 8.84 -1.21
C THR A 2 -28.07 8.53 0.09
N LEU A 3 -28.64 8.86 1.25
CA LEU A 3 -28.01 8.57 2.55
C LEU A 3 -28.43 7.22 3.13
N ASP A 4 -29.46 6.58 2.57
CA ASP A 4 -30.00 5.30 3.03
C ASP A 4 -28.93 4.23 3.27
N PRO A 5 -27.92 4.02 2.40
CA PRO A 5 -26.89 3.01 2.63
C PRO A 5 -26.08 3.21 3.91
N VAL A 6 -25.95 4.46 4.39
CA VAL A 6 -25.27 4.77 5.66
C VAL A 6 -26.23 4.65 6.83
N LEU A 7 -27.46 5.15 6.68
CA LEU A 7 -28.45 5.15 7.76
C LEU A 7 -28.92 3.74 8.15
N THR A 8 -28.90 2.79 7.23
CA THR A 8 -29.22 1.38 7.51
C THR A 8 -27.99 0.52 7.85
N ALA A 9 -26.78 1.09 7.84
CA ALA A 9 -25.56 0.37 8.16
C ALA A 9 -25.43 0.11 9.68
N PRO A 10 -24.63 -0.87 10.12
CA PRO A 10 -24.32 -1.08 11.53
C PRO A 10 -23.82 0.21 12.21
N LEU A 11 -24.15 0.35 13.50
CA LEU A 11 -23.84 1.56 14.30
C LEU A 11 -22.36 1.99 14.21
N ALA A 12 -21.43 1.04 14.18
CA ALA A 12 -20.00 1.33 14.02
C ALA A 12 -19.67 2.08 12.72
N ILE A 13 -20.31 1.69 11.61
CA ILE A 13 -20.13 2.35 10.31
C ILE A 13 -20.73 3.76 10.34
N GLN A 14 -21.91 3.92 10.95
CA GLN A 14 -22.52 5.23 11.11
C GLN A 14 -21.61 6.17 11.89
N ILE A 15 -21.14 5.75 13.07
CA ILE A 15 -20.21 6.53 13.88
C ILE A 15 -18.98 6.90 13.06
N HIS A 16 -18.35 5.94 12.38
CA HIS A 16 -17.17 6.17 11.56
C HIS A 16 -17.40 7.24 10.48
N VAL A 17 -18.51 7.16 9.74
CA VAL A 17 -18.82 8.12 8.67
C VAL A 17 -19.14 9.50 9.26
N PHE A 18 -19.96 9.56 10.31
CA PHE A 18 -20.34 10.82 10.96
C PHE A 18 -19.19 11.51 11.69
N THR A 19 -18.11 10.80 12.02
CA THR A 19 -16.89 11.42 12.57
C THR A 19 -15.90 11.83 11.48
N VAL A 20 -15.69 10.99 10.47
CA VAL A 20 -14.65 11.23 9.44
C VAL A 20 -15.05 12.31 8.44
N VAL A 21 -16.33 12.41 8.06
CA VAL A 21 -16.79 13.42 7.10
C VAL A 21 -16.61 14.84 7.65
N PRO A 22 -17.06 15.17 8.89
CA PRO A 22 -16.72 16.43 9.52
C PRO A 22 -15.22 16.62 9.74
N ALA A 23 -14.48 15.56 10.08
CA ALA A 23 -13.03 15.64 10.22
C ALA A 23 -12.32 16.03 8.91
N ALA A 24 -12.81 15.57 7.76
CA ALA A 24 -12.29 15.94 6.45
C ALA A 24 -12.47 17.45 6.19
N VAL A 25 -13.69 17.96 6.39
CA VAL A 25 -14.00 19.39 6.19
C VAL A 25 -13.23 20.26 7.18
N LEU A 26 -13.24 19.89 8.47
CA LEU A 26 -12.55 20.62 9.53
C LEU A 26 -11.03 20.58 9.32
N GLY A 27 -10.48 19.44 8.93
CA GLY A 27 -9.06 19.27 8.64
C GLY A 27 -8.60 20.16 7.49
N ALA A 28 -9.39 20.26 6.41
CA ALA A 28 -9.14 21.22 5.34
C ALA A 28 -9.05 22.64 5.90
N TRP A 29 -10.05 23.05 6.69
CA TRP A 29 -10.07 24.38 7.31
C TRP A 29 -8.84 24.63 8.19
N VAL A 30 -8.47 23.67 9.04
CA VAL A 30 -7.30 23.77 9.93
C VAL A 30 -6.00 23.91 9.13
N LEU A 31 -5.89 23.21 7.99
CA LEU A 31 -4.72 23.27 7.11
C LEU A 31 -4.61 24.60 6.35
N TYR A 32 -5.71 25.16 5.86
CA TYR A 32 -5.70 26.43 5.13
C TYR A 32 -5.66 27.64 6.07
N GLY A 33 -6.33 27.55 7.22
CA GLY A 33 -6.49 28.63 8.19
C GLY A 33 -5.18 29.14 8.79
N ARG A 34 -5.26 30.30 9.45
CA ARG A 34 -4.12 30.95 10.09
C ARG A 34 -3.62 30.10 11.28
N LYS A 35 -2.33 29.73 11.25
CA LYS A 35 -1.71 28.79 12.20
C LYS A 35 -1.31 29.51 13.49
N GLY A 36 -1.31 28.78 14.61
CA GLY A 36 -0.88 29.30 15.92
C GLY A 36 -1.90 30.17 16.66
N THR A 37 -3.11 30.36 16.12
CA THR A 37 -4.20 31.11 16.79
C THR A 37 -4.90 30.24 17.85
N PRO A 38 -5.63 30.84 18.83
CA PRO A 38 -6.52 30.09 19.72
C PRO A 38 -7.53 29.23 18.94
N LEU A 39 -8.08 29.77 17.85
CA LEU A 39 -9.00 29.06 16.96
C LEU A 39 -8.33 27.83 16.32
N HIS A 40 -7.11 27.97 15.77
CA HIS A 40 -6.36 26.83 15.22
C HIS A 40 -6.14 25.73 16.28
N ARG A 41 -5.85 26.12 17.53
CA ARG A 41 -5.65 25.17 18.63
C ARG A 41 -6.96 24.46 19.02
N LEU A 42 -8.08 25.17 19.06
CA LEU A 42 -9.39 24.59 19.34
C LEU A 42 -9.81 23.62 18.22
N LEU A 43 -9.83 24.10 16.97
CA LEU A 43 -10.21 23.29 15.81
C LEU A 43 -9.29 22.08 15.63
N GLY A 44 -7.99 22.22 15.89
CA GLY A 44 -7.04 21.11 15.88
C GLY A 44 -7.34 20.04 16.93
N ARG A 45 -7.79 20.41 18.14
CA ARG A 45 -8.20 19.45 19.18
C ARG A 45 -9.47 18.71 18.78
N VAL A 46 -10.47 19.43 18.28
CA VAL A 46 -11.72 18.85 17.78
C VAL A 46 -11.42 17.87 16.64
N TRP A 47 -10.56 18.27 15.70
CA TRP A 47 -10.12 17.40 14.60
C TRP A 47 -9.44 16.12 15.10
N VAL A 48 -8.48 16.22 16.03
CA VAL A 48 -7.83 15.03 16.61
C VAL A 48 -8.83 14.13 17.33
N PHE A 49 -9.80 14.69 18.05
CA PHE A 49 -10.87 13.92 18.69
C PHE A 49 -11.70 13.15 17.66
N LEU A 50 -12.12 13.80 16.57
CA LEU A 50 -12.89 13.16 15.50
C LEU A 50 -12.08 12.04 14.80
N MET A 51 -10.78 12.27 14.57
CA MET A 51 -9.90 11.23 14.00
C MET A 51 -9.76 10.03 14.94
N ALA A 52 -9.63 10.26 16.25
CA ALA A 52 -9.57 9.18 17.24
C ALA A 52 -10.89 8.40 17.30
N ALA A 53 -12.04 9.09 17.32
CA ALA A 53 -13.35 8.44 17.29
C ALA A 53 -13.56 7.60 16.02
N THR A 54 -13.13 8.12 14.86
CA THR A 54 -13.13 7.40 13.57
C THR A 54 -12.30 6.12 13.62
N ALA A 55 -11.09 6.19 14.19
CA ALA A 55 -10.19 5.05 14.30
C ALA A 55 -10.62 4.04 15.38
N LEU A 56 -11.33 4.47 16.43
CA LEU A 56 -11.88 3.56 17.43
C LEU A 56 -13.09 2.80 16.87
N SER A 57 -13.99 3.47 16.15
CA SER A 57 -15.16 2.82 15.55
C SER A 57 -14.79 1.83 14.45
N SER A 58 -13.69 2.04 13.72
CA SER A 58 -13.23 1.12 12.67
C SER A 58 -12.80 -0.26 13.19
N PHE A 59 -12.39 -0.40 14.47
CA PHE A 59 -12.13 -1.71 15.06
C PHE A 59 -13.37 -2.60 15.16
N PHE A 60 -14.56 -2.03 15.03
CA PHE A 60 -15.83 -2.77 15.03
C PHE A 60 -16.34 -3.06 13.61
N ILE A 61 -15.61 -2.63 12.56
CA ILE A 61 -15.99 -2.81 11.16
C ILE A 61 -15.27 -4.02 10.55
N HIS A 62 -15.94 -5.17 10.57
CA HIS A 62 -15.38 -6.47 10.17
C HIS A 62 -15.88 -6.96 8.81
N THR A 63 -15.77 -6.15 7.75
CA THR A 63 -16.33 -6.50 6.43
C THR A 63 -15.37 -7.31 5.53
N ILE A 64 -14.05 -7.14 5.67
CA ILE A 64 -13.06 -7.73 4.75
C ILE A 64 -12.40 -9.01 5.31
N ARG A 65 -12.38 -9.19 6.64
CA ARG A 65 -11.99 -10.41 7.38
C ARG A 65 -10.91 -11.28 6.71
N MET A 66 -9.68 -10.77 6.55
CA MET A 66 -8.60 -11.53 5.93
C MET A 66 -7.81 -12.38 6.94
N ILE A 67 -7.76 -11.97 8.21
CA ILE A 67 -7.05 -12.67 9.28
C ILE A 67 -7.99 -12.69 10.51
N GLY A 68 -8.71 -13.79 10.70
CA GLY A 68 -9.76 -13.88 11.71
C GLY A 68 -10.83 -12.79 11.50
N PRO A 69 -11.31 -12.10 12.55
CA PRO A 69 -12.25 -10.99 12.36
C PRO A 69 -11.58 -9.77 11.70
N PHE A 70 -10.26 -9.64 11.78
CA PHE A 70 -9.54 -8.44 11.39
C PHE A 70 -9.15 -8.41 9.90
N SER A 71 -8.90 -7.20 9.43
CA SER A 71 -8.48 -6.90 8.06
C SER A 71 -7.31 -5.93 8.07
N PRO A 72 -6.48 -5.85 7.01
CA PRO A 72 -5.30 -4.98 6.97
C PRO A 72 -5.60 -3.49 7.27
N ILE A 73 -6.83 -3.02 7.03
CA ILE A 73 -7.29 -1.66 7.36
C ILE A 73 -7.32 -1.38 8.88
N HIS A 74 -7.33 -2.40 9.73
CA HIS A 74 -7.22 -2.22 11.19
C HIS A 74 -5.84 -1.70 11.60
N LEU A 75 -4.79 -2.04 10.84
CA LEU A 75 -3.46 -1.49 11.05
C LEU A 75 -3.44 0.03 10.80
N LEU A 76 -4.22 0.52 9.83
CA LEU A 76 -4.40 1.96 9.59
C LEU A 76 -5.09 2.65 10.76
N SER A 77 -5.97 1.95 11.48
CA SER A 77 -6.64 2.46 12.67
C SER A 77 -5.65 2.61 13.84
N VAL A 78 -4.81 1.60 14.06
CA VAL A 78 -3.69 1.67 15.03
C VAL A 78 -2.74 2.82 14.67
N LEU A 79 -2.35 2.94 13.40
CA LEU A 79 -1.49 4.01 12.92
C LEU A 79 -2.12 5.40 13.14
N THR A 80 -3.44 5.52 12.93
CA THR A 80 -4.17 6.78 13.16
C THR A 80 -4.18 7.17 14.63
N LEU A 81 -4.44 6.23 15.54
CA LEU A 81 -4.39 6.48 16.99
C LEU A 81 -2.99 6.89 17.44
N PHE A 82 -1.96 6.16 16.98
CA PHE A 82 -0.57 6.53 17.25
C PHE A 82 -0.23 7.93 16.71
N SER A 83 -0.68 8.24 15.48
CA SER A 83 -0.48 9.55 14.85
C SER A 83 -1.16 10.67 15.64
N CYS A 84 -2.35 10.45 16.19
CA CYS A 84 -3.04 11.41 17.06
C CYS A 84 -2.21 11.72 18.31
N CYS A 85 -1.70 10.70 18.99
CA CYS A 85 -0.81 10.86 20.14
C CYS A 85 0.47 11.63 19.75
N TYR A 86 1.08 11.27 18.61
CA TYR A 86 2.28 11.92 18.10
C TYR A 86 2.04 13.40 17.72
N ILE A 87 0.88 13.73 17.13
CA ILE A 87 0.46 15.10 16.81
C ILE A 87 0.36 15.96 18.08
N ILE A 88 -0.26 15.42 19.14
CA ILE A 88 -0.39 16.11 20.43
C ILE A 88 1.00 16.29 21.07
N TRP A 89 1.80 15.23 21.13
CA TRP A 89 3.14 15.27 21.72
C TRP A 89 4.08 16.24 21.00
N SER A 90 4.12 16.19 19.67
CA SER A 90 4.96 17.09 18.86
C SER A 90 4.52 18.56 18.96
N ALA A 91 3.22 18.82 19.14
CA ALA A 91 2.72 20.17 19.44
C ALA A 91 3.18 20.66 20.82
N ARG A 92 3.05 19.81 21.86
CA ARG A 92 3.42 20.15 23.25
C ARG A 92 4.92 20.39 23.40
N THR A 93 5.75 19.60 22.72
CA THR A 93 7.22 19.72 22.71
C THR A 93 7.73 20.81 21.75
N ARG A 94 6.83 21.60 21.15
CA ARG A 94 7.13 22.65 20.17
C ARG A 94 7.94 22.18 18.96
N ARG A 95 7.85 20.89 18.61
CA ARG A 95 8.44 20.32 17.39
C ARG A 95 7.53 20.59 16.19
N LEU A 96 7.38 21.87 15.82
CA LEU A 96 6.37 22.34 14.87
C LEU A 96 6.52 21.72 13.46
N LYS A 97 7.74 21.44 13.02
CA LYS A 97 7.99 20.73 11.74
C LYS A 97 7.40 19.32 11.77
N ALA A 98 7.67 18.56 12.83
CA ALA A 98 7.15 17.21 13.03
C ALA A 98 5.63 17.19 13.20
N HIS A 99 5.08 18.13 13.98
CA HIS A 99 3.63 18.31 14.12
C HIS A 99 2.97 18.54 12.76
N ARG A 100 3.50 19.47 11.97
CA ARG A 100 2.99 19.75 10.62
C ARG A 100 3.05 18.52 9.71
N GLN A 101 4.18 17.81 9.70
CA GLN A 101 4.33 16.60 8.88
C GLN A 101 3.35 15.51 9.30
N ALA A 102 3.15 15.30 10.60
CA ALA A 102 2.20 14.31 11.10
C ALA A 102 0.74 14.66 10.78
N VAL A 103 0.33 15.93 10.92
CA VAL A 103 -1.02 16.38 10.54
C VAL A 103 -1.23 16.22 9.04
N LEU A 104 -0.26 16.61 8.20
CA LEU A 104 -0.36 16.44 6.75
C LEU A 104 -0.39 14.97 6.33
N ALA A 105 0.44 14.12 6.95
CA ALA A 105 0.47 12.70 6.67
C ALA A 105 -0.85 12.03 7.05
N LEU A 106 -1.41 12.36 8.22
CA LEU A 106 -2.68 11.80 8.65
C LEU A 106 -3.85 12.32 7.82
N TYR A 107 -3.84 13.58 7.39
CA TYR A 107 -4.88 14.13 6.53
C TYR A 107 -4.85 13.52 5.12
N TRP A 108 -3.70 13.53 4.44
CA TRP A 108 -3.62 13.03 3.07
C TRP A 108 -3.59 11.50 2.98
N GLY A 109 -3.02 10.83 3.97
CA GLY A 109 -3.05 9.36 4.10
C GLY A 109 -4.38 8.88 4.64
N GLY A 110 -4.67 9.17 5.92
CA GLY A 110 -5.82 8.61 6.63
C GLY A 110 -7.19 9.17 6.24
N ILE A 111 -7.28 10.34 5.59
CA ILE A 111 -8.54 10.85 5.03
C ILE A 111 -8.52 10.77 3.50
N GLY A 112 -7.46 11.26 2.86
CA GLY A 112 -7.36 11.33 1.40
C GLY A 112 -7.30 9.95 0.73
N LEU A 113 -6.27 9.15 1.06
CA LEU A 113 -6.06 7.83 0.47
C LEU A 113 -7.16 6.85 0.90
N ASP A 114 -7.50 6.82 2.20
CA ASP A 114 -8.56 5.96 2.72
C ASP A 114 -9.94 6.36 2.17
N GLY A 115 -10.22 7.66 2.06
CA GLY A 115 -11.43 8.17 1.41
C GLY A 115 -11.53 7.76 -0.06
N ALA A 116 -10.43 7.80 -0.81
CA ALA A 116 -10.37 7.30 -2.18
C ALA A 116 -10.67 5.79 -2.27
N PHE A 117 -10.31 5.01 -1.26
CA PHE A 117 -10.67 3.59 -1.20
C PHE A 117 -12.18 3.37 -0.96
N THR A 118 -12.85 4.29 -0.26
CA THR A 118 -14.30 4.17 0.03
C THR A 118 -15.19 4.44 -1.19
N ILE A 119 -14.68 5.10 -2.24
CA ILE A 119 -15.42 5.37 -3.48
C ILE A 119 -15.25 4.27 -4.55
N VAL A 120 -14.50 3.20 -4.24
CA VAL A 120 -14.40 2.00 -5.08
C VAL A 120 -15.76 1.27 -5.12
N ARG A 121 -16.10 0.66 -6.27
CA ARG A 121 -17.35 -0.08 -6.46
C ARG A 121 -17.53 -1.16 -5.37
N GLY A 122 -18.76 -1.28 -4.87
CA GLY A 122 -19.11 -2.23 -3.80
C GLY A 122 -18.89 -1.70 -2.38
N ARG A 123 -18.45 -0.46 -2.21
CA ARG A 123 -18.37 0.23 -0.92
C ARG A 123 -19.60 1.13 -0.68
N ILE A 124 -19.96 1.31 0.58
CA ILE A 124 -21.13 2.12 0.99
C ILE A 124 -21.02 3.56 0.47
N MET A 125 -19.86 4.21 0.61
CA MET A 125 -19.69 5.60 0.15
C MET A 125 -19.74 5.74 -1.38
N ASN A 126 -19.39 4.71 -2.15
CA ASN A 126 -19.59 4.69 -3.61
C ASN A 126 -21.09 4.69 -3.96
N GLN A 127 -21.94 4.00 -3.20
CA GLN A 127 -23.39 4.02 -3.39
C GLN A 127 -23.96 5.42 -3.06
N VAL A 128 -23.52 6.01 -1.95
CA VAL A 128 -23.97 7.33 -1.49
C VAL A 128 -23.59 8.44 -2.48
N VAL A 129 -22.31 8.51 -2.86
CA VAL A 129 -21.75 9.63 -3.62
C VAL A 129 -21.95 9.44 -5.12
N LEU A 130 -21.78 8.21 -5.63
CA LEU A 130 -21.69 7.91 -7.06
C LEU A 130 -22.80 6.97 -7.55
N GLY A 131 -23.79 6.65 -6.71
CA GLY A 131 -24.92 5.79 -7.09
C GLY A 131 -24.52 4.37 -7.48
N GLY A 132 -23.36 3.88 -7.04
CA GLY A 132 -22.85 2.55 -7.42
C GLY A 132 -22.03 2.53 -8.70
N ALA A 133 -21.76 3.69 -9.31
CA ALA A 133 -21.00 3.78 -10.55
C ALA A 133 -19.56 3.23 -10.42
N ASN A 134 -19.04 2.70 -11.52
CA ASN A 134 -17.68 2.17 -11.65
C ASN A 134 -16.63 3.29 -11.73
N ALA A 135 -16.42 4.00 -10.62
CA ALA A 135 -15.54 5.17 -10.54
C ALA A 135 -14.10 4.87 -10.08
N TRP A 136 -13.60 3.67 -10.35
CA TRP A 136 -12.24 3.29 -9.98
C TRP A 136 -11.14 4.18 -10.59
N PRO A 137 -11.27 4.78 -11.79
CA PRO A 137 -10.25 5.69 -12.31
C PRO A 137 -10.12 6.96 -11.44
N LEU A 138 -11.25 7.47 -10.92
CA LEU A 138 -11.27 8.62 -10.01
C LEU A 138 -10.64 8.27 -8.67
N ALA A 139 -10.90 7.07 -8.14
CA ALA A 139 -10.27 6.56 -6.93
C ALA A 139 -8.74 6.46 -7.09
N ILE A 140 -8.26 5.94 -8.22
CA ILE A 140 -6.81 5.87 -8.51
C ILE A 140 -6.22 7.27 -8.67
N ALA A 141 -6.85 8.16 -9.43
CA ALA A 141 -6.38 9.52 -9.60
C ALA A 141 -6.24 10.24 -8.25
N ALA A 142 -7.27 10.13 -7.39
CA ALA A 142 -7.24 10.68 -6.04
C ALA A 142 -6.13 10.05 -5.17
N ALA A 143 -5.96 8.73 -5.21
CA ALA A 143 -4.92 8.01 -4.48
C ALA A 143 -3.51 8.44 -4.92
N VAL A 144 -3.28 8.57 -6.23
CA VAL A 144 -2.00 9.02 -6.80
C VAL A 144 -1.70 10.46 -6.37
N VAL A 145 -2.70 11.35 -6.41
CA VAL A 145 -2.54 12.74 -5.92
C VAL A 145 -2.19 12.74 -4.43
N CYS A 146 -2.91 11.98 -3.60
CA CYS A 146 -2.65 11.91 -2.16
C CYS A 146 -1.25 11.35 -1.87
N ALA A 147 -0.84 10.28 -2.56
CA ALA A 147 0.49 9.69 -2.43
C ALA A 147 1.60 10.63 -2.90
N GLY A 148 1.37 11.37 -4.00
CA GLY A 148 2.28 12.39 -4.49
C GLY A 148 2.48 13.54 -3.49
N VAL A 149 1.38 14.03 -2.91
CA VAL A 149 1.42 15.03 -1.84
C VAL A 149 2.18 14.50 -0.63
N LEU A 150 1.91 13.27 -0.21
CA LEU A 150 2.58 12.63 0.91
C LEU A 150 4.09 12.49 0.67
N ALA A 151 4.49 12.03 -0.51
CA ALA A 151 5.89 11.93 -0.92
C ALA A 151 6.59 13.30 -0.94
N HIS A 152 5.90 14.36 -1.39
CA HIS A 152 6.42 15.72 -1.34
C HIS A 152 6.63 16.19 0.11
N VAL A 153 5.67 15.92 1.00
CA VAL A 153 5.75 16.28 2.43
C VAL A 153 6.91 15.58 3.13
N TYR A 154 7.12 14.28 2.87
CA TYR A 154 8.24 13.52 3.46
C TYR A 154 9.61 13.94 2.93
N ARG A 155 9.69 14.43 1.69
CA ARG A 155 10.94 14.98 1.11
C ARG A 155 11.32 16.37 1.64
N GLY A 156 10.62 16.88 2.64
CA GLY A 156 10.82 18.23 3.16
C GLY A 156 10.33 19.32 2.20
N GLY A 157 9.51 18.95 1.22
CA GLY A 157 8.89 19.86 0.28
C GLY A 157 8.11 20.94 1.01
N ARG A 158 8.46 22.20 0.75
CA ARG A 158 7.67 23.33 1.23
C ARG A 158 6.52 23.53 0.25
N PHE A 159 5.29 23.37 0.72
CA PHE A 159 4.14 23.98 0.06
C PHE A 159 4.29 25.52 0.13
N THR A 160 5.06 26.08 -0.80
CA THR A 160 5.08 27.52 -1.06
C THR A 160 3.95 27.81 -2.02
N TRP A 161 2.80 28.21 -1.47
CA TRP A 161 1.73 28.82 -2.25
C TRP A 161 2.13 30.26 -2.59
N THR A 162 3.15 30.43 -3.42
CA THR A 162 3.28 31.69 -4.16
C THR A 162 2.25 31.60 -5.28
N ALA A 163 1.27 32.51 -5.26
CA ALA A 163 0.34 32.68 -6.35
C ALA A 163 1.15 32.97 -7.62
N ARG A 164 1.38 31.94 -8.43
CA ARG A 164 1.95 32.10 -9.76
C ARG A 164 0.91 32.89 -10.55
N ARG A 165 1.22 34.17 -10.83
CA ARG A 165 0.44 34.98 -11.76
C ARG A 165 0.33 34.21 -13.07
N LYS A 166 -0.89 34.16 -13.61
CA LYS A 166 -1.19 33.58 -14.93
C LYS A 166 -0.30 34.24 -15.98
N THR A 167 0.57 33.47 -16.62
CA THR A 167 0.98 33.76 -17.99
C THR A 167 0.05 32.97 -18.89
N ALA A 168 -0.78 33.72 -19.62
CA ALA A 168 -1.57 33.17 -20.71
C ALA A 168 -0.61 32.63 -21.78
N GLY A 169 -0.73 31.35 -22.09
CA GLY A 169 -0.02 30.68 -23.16
C GLY A 169 -0.98 29.66 -23.75
N THR A 170 -1.49 29.99 -24.93
CA THR A 170 -2.38 29.21 -25.77
C THR A 170 -1.82 27.82 -26.07
N ALA A 171 -2.61 26.77 -25.85
CA ALA A 171 -2.47 25.50 -26.53
C ALA A 171 -3.87 25.00 -26.89
N LEU A 172 -4.06 24.84 -28.20
CA LEU A 172 -5.26 24.41 -28.88
C LEU A 172 -5.68 23.00 -28.49
N ALA A 173 -6.98 22.75 -28.68
CA ALA A 173 -7.69 21.51 -28.45
C ALA A 173 -7.22 20.33 -29.33
N ALA A 174 -7.33 19.12 -28.75
CA ALA A 174 -7.75 17.85 -29.36
C ALA A 174 -7.59 16.79 -28.25
N ALA A 175 -8.41 15.76 -28.06
CA ALA A 175 -9.70 15.31 -28.56
C ALA A 175 -10.03 14.11 -27.64
N ALA A 176 -11.28 13.94 -27.20
CA ALA A 176 -11.82 12.61 -26.86
C ALA A 176 -13.30 12.67 -26.46
N SER A 177 -14.16 12.18 -27.35
CA SER A 177 -15.31 11.27 -27.14
C SER A 177 -16.15 11.30 -28.42
N PRO A 178 -16.75 10.18 -28.90
CA PRO A 178 -17.51 9.24 -28.08
C PRO A 178 -17.38 7.74 -28.45
N VAL A 179 -18.05 6.96 -27.63
CA VAL A 179 -18.45 5.55 -27.76
C VAL A 179 -19.19 5.26 -29.09
N LEU A 180 -18.92 4.13 -29.77
CA LEU A 180 -19.86 3.02 -30.13
C LEU A 180 -19.29 2.04 -31.20
N LEU A 181 -19.61 0.74 -31.04
CA LEU A 181 -19.83 -0.36 -32.04
C LEU A 181 -18.61 -0.82 -32.88
N LEU A 182 -18.32 -2.09 -33.20
CA LEU A 182 -18.91 -3.45 -33.22
C LEU A 182 -17.73 -4.43 -32.92
N ALA A 183 -17.81 -5.74 -32.68
CA ALA A 183 -18.73 -6.77 -33.12
C ALA A 183 -18.59 -8.01 -32.21
N SER A 184 -19.63 -8.83 -32.28
CA SER A 184 -19.76 -10.23 -31.89
C SER A 184 -18.50 -11.10 -31.98
N HIS A 185 -18.21 -11.83 -30.91
CA HIS A 185 -17.74 -13.21 -31.00
C HIS A 185 -18.38 -14.02 -29.87
N GLN A 186 -19.46 -14.71 -30.18
CA GLN A 186 -19.73 -16.00 -29.54
C GLN A 186 -18.70 -16.97 -30.13
N ASP A 187 -17.94 -17.66 -29.29
CA ASP A 187 -17.74 -19.11 -29.38
C ASP A 187 -16.67 -19.62 -28.40
N ALA A 188 -16.99 -20.80 -27.86
CA ALA A 188 -16.11 -21.83 -27.31
C ALA A 188 -15.42 -21.59 -25.94
N HIS A 189 -15.43 -22.67 -25.14
CA HIS A 189 -14.79 -22.84 -23.84
C HIS A 189 -13.25 -22.76 -23.87
N ALA A 190 -12.69 -21.68 -24.42
CA ALA A 190 -11.27 -21.40 -24.37
C ALA A 190 -10.93 -20.74 -23.02
N ALA A 191 -9.79 -21.14 -22.44
CA ALA A 191 -9.24 -20.49 -21.25
C ALA A 191 -9.21 -18.96 -21.46
N PRO A 192 -9.55 -18.15 -20.44
CA PRO A 192 -9.66 -16.71 -20.59
C PRO A 192 -8.35 -16.13 -21.14
N GLY A 193 -8.45 -15.34 -22.21
CA GLY A 193 -7.28 -14.71 -22.82
C GLY A 193 -6.54 -13.81 -21.82
N ALA A 194 -5.25 -13.54 -22.06
CA ALA A 194 -4.44 -12.70 -21.17
C ALA A 194 -5.09 -11.34 -20.85
N ALA A 195 -5.79 -10.74 -21.81
CA ALA A 195 -6.57 -9.53 -21.62
C ALA A 195 -7.68 -9.70 -20.57
N GLN A 196 -8.38 -10.84 -20.57
CA GLN A 196 -9.47 -11.13 -19.64
C GLN A 196 -8.96 -11.38 -18.21
N ILE A 197 -7.78 -11.99 -18.05
CA ILE A 197 -7.11 -12.14 -16.75
C ILE A 197 -6.72 -10.77 -16.19
N VAL A 198 -6.19 -9.89 -17.03
CA VAL A 198 -5.82 -8.51 -16.66
C VAL A 198 -7.06 -7.70 -16.28
N THR A 199 -8.14 -7.76 -17.06
CA THR A 199 -9.37 -7.01 -16.75
C THR A 199 -10.17 -7.62 -15.59
N GLY A 200 -10.06 -8.92 -15.37
CA GLY A 200 -10.71 -9.64 -14.27
C GLY A 200 -9.93 -9.56 -12.94
N ALA A 201 -8.68 -9.10 -12.99
CA ALA A 201 -7.85 -8.90 -11.81
C ALA A 201 -8.54 -7.96 -10.82
N PRO A 202 -8.51 -8.27 -9.50
CA PRO A 202 -8.98 -7.33 -8.50
C PRO A 202 -8.27 -5.98 -8.63
N VAL A 203 -9.03 -4.90 -8.63
CA VAL A 203 -8.50 -3.54 -8.92
C VAL A 203 -7.41 -3.07 -7.97
N TRP A 204 -7.30 -3.65 -6.77
CA TRP A 204 -6.23 -3.35 -5.80
C TRP A 204 -4.84 -3.85 -6.25
N VAL A 205 -4.79 -4.78 -7.21
CA VAL A 205 -3.54 -5.34 -7.76
C VAL A 205 -2.70 -4.24 -8.44
N TRP A 206 -3.33 -3.27 -9.11
CA TRP A 206 -2.61 -2.21 -9.86
C TRP A 206 -1.97 -1.16 -8.96
N PRO A 207 -2.66 -0.58 -7.97
CA PRO A 207 -2.01 0.28 -6.97
C PRO A 207 -0.91 -0.46 -6.21
N LEU A 208 -1.13 -1.75 -5.88
CA LEU A 208 -0.11 -2.58 -5.26
C LEU A 208 1.12 -2.72 -6.18
N LEU A 209 0.93 -3.08 -7.45
CA LEU A 209 2.01 -3.18 -8.43
C LEU A 209 2.76 -1.86 -8.60
N ALA A 210 2.04 -0.74 -8.71
CA ALA A 210 2.64 0.60 -8.78
C ALA A 210 3.45 0.93 -7.52
N ALA A 211 2.94 0.60 -6.33
CA ALA A 211 3.65 0.77 -5.07
C ALA A 211 4.90 -0.12 -5.01
N LEU A 212 4.82 -1.37 -5.47
CA LEU A 212 5.96 -2.29 -5.53
C LEU A 212 7.03 -1.82 -6.52
N LEU A 213 6.64 -1.31 -7.69
CA LEU A 213 7.54 -0.67 -8.65
C LEU A 213 8.20 0.58 -8.04
N ALA A 214 7.42 1.42 -7.34
CA ALA A 214 7.99 2.57 -6.65
C ALA A 214 8.98 2.14 -5.56
N LEU A 215 8.63 1.15 -4.72
CA LEU A 215 9.51 0.62 -3.67
C LEU A 215 10.79 0.00 -4.25
N GLY A 216 10.68 -0.76 -5.34
CA GLY A 216 11.83 -1.33 -6.02
C GLY A 216 12.73 -0.26 -6.63
N TRP A 217 12.15 0.80 -7.20
CA TRP A 217 12.88 1.95 -7.73
C TRP A 217 13.56 2.76 -6.63
N LEU A 218 12.91 2.92 -5.47
CA LEU A 218 13.52 3.55 -4.32
C LEU A 218 14.69 2.71 -3.78
N ARG A 219 14.62 1.38 -3.89
CA ARG A 219 15.70 0.46 -3.51
C ARG A 219 16.85 0.38 -4.53
N SER A 220 16.65 0.80 -5.77
CA SER A 220 17.73 0.90 -6.77
C SER A 220 18.66 2.08 -6.52
N ARG A 221 18.34 2.94 -5.54
CA ARG A 221 19.19 4.06 -5.11
C ARG A 221 20.00 3.71 -3.85
N PRO A 222 21.18 4.31 -3.68
CA PRO A 222 21.97 4.17 -2.46
C PRO A 222 21.16 4.60 -1.23
N ARG A 223 21.28 3.85 -0.14
CA ARG A 223 20.58 4.13 1.12
C ARG A 223 21.41 3.73 2.33
N VAL A 224 21.14 4.39 3.44
CA VAL A 224 21.74 4.10 4.74
C VAL A 224 20.62 3.63 5.67
N VAL A 225 20.78 2.45 6.24
CA VAL A 225 19.74 1.78 7.06
C VAL A 225 20.37 1.16 8.29
N HIS A 226 19.63 1.05 9.38
CA HIS A 226 20.15 0.41 10.60
C HIS A 226 20.34 -1.09 10.38
N ARG A 227 21.42 -1.67 10.93
CA ARG A 227 21.72 -3.11 10.82
C ARG A 227 20.52 -4.01 11.18
N VAL A 228 19.81 -3.70 12.26
CA VAL A 228 18.63 -4.46 12.70
C VAL A 228 17.52 -4.49 11.63
N GLN A 229 17.31 -3.40 10.88
CA GLN A 229 16.30 -3.34 9.82
C GLN A 229 16.66 -4.25 8.63
N VAL A 230 17.97 -4.41 8.34
CA VAL A 230 18.46 -5.34 7.32
C VAL A 230 18.23 -6.79 7.76
N MET A 231 18.44 -7.08 9.05
CA MET A 231 18.25 -8.43 9.60
C MET A 231 16.78 -8.82 9.76
N ILE A 232 15.86 -7.87 9.96
CA ILE A 232 14.41 -8.16 10.05
C ILE A 232 13.87 -8.71 8.72
N LEU A 233 14.36 -8.21 7.59
CA LEU A 233 13.79 -8.50 6.28
C LEU A 233 13.78 -10.01 5.91
N PRO A 234 14.87 -10.78 6.10
CA PRO A 234 14.87 -12.24 5.95
C PRO A 234 13.80 -12.96 6.77
N PHE A 235 13.56 -12.54 8.01
CA PHE A 235 12.54 -13.16 8.87
C PHE A 235 11.12 -12.86 8.36
N VAL A 236 10.88 -11.66 7.84
CA VAL A 236 9.60 -11.33 7.19
C VAL A 236 9.37 -12.22 5.97
N PHE A 237 10.37 -12.40 5.11
CA PHE A 237 10.25 -13.29 3.95
C PHE A 237 10.11 -14.75 4.37
N ALA A 238 10.80 -15.20 5.42
CA ALA A 238 10.67 -16.55 5.95
C ALA A 238 9.26 -16.81 6.50
N GLY A 239 8.71 -15.87 7.29
CA GLY A 239 7.34 -15.95 7.80
C GLY A 239 6.29 -15.97 6.69
N LEU A 240 6.43 -15.08 5.69
CA LEU A 240 5.55 -15.07 4.51
C LEU A 240 5.68 -16.35 3.67
N GLY A 241 6.90 -16.87 3.52
CA GLY A 241 7.17 -18.12 2.82
C GLY A 241 6.58 -19.33 3.54
N ALA A 242 6.71 -19.40 4.87
CA ALA A 242 6.11 -20.44 5.69
C ALA A 242 4.58 -20.40 5.62
N TRP A 243 3.98 -19.21 5.79
CA TRP A 243 2.54 -19.02 5.60
C TRP A 243 2.10 -19.51 4.23
N SER A 244 2.83 -19.11 3.17
CA SER A 244 2.56 -19.55 1.81
C SER A 244 2.71 -21.06 1.64
N PHE A 245 3.69 -21.70 2.28
CA PHE A 245 3.87 -23.14 2.18
C PHE A 245 2.69 -23.90 2.77
N PHE A 246 2.27 -23.53 3.99
CA PHE A 246 1.14 -24.19 4.66
C PHE A 246 -0.19 -23.86 4.01
N SER A 247 -0.39 -22.63 3.54
CA SER A 247 -1.66 -22.23 2.90
C SER A 247 -1.87 -22.85 1.51
N ASN A 248 -0.82 -23.35 0.86
CA ASN A 248 -0.87 -23.79 -0.54
C ASN A 248 -0.66 -25.31 -0.71
N GLY A 249 -0.87 -26.11 0.35
CA GLY A 249 -0.78 -27.58 0.26
C GLY A 249 0.63 -28.08 0.54
N ALA A 250 1.04 -27.98 1.81
CA ALA A 250 2.32 -28.47 2.29
C ALA A 250 2.54 -29.93 1.86
N SER A 251 3.54 -30.15 1.03
CA SER A 251 3.87 -31.46 0.43
C SER A 251 5.37 -31.66 0.40
N LEU A 252 5.80 -32.92 0.32
CA LEU A 252 7.22 -33.26 0.24
C LEU A 252 7.88 -32.63 -0.98
N ALA A 253 7.20 -32.62 -2.14
CA ALA A 253 7.69 -32.00 -3.36
C ALA A 253 7.89 -30.48 -3.21
N ALA A 254 6.89 -29.77 -2.66
CA ALA A 254 7.02 -28.34 -2.40
C ALA A 254 8.09 -28.04 -1.34
N GLY A 255 8.25 -28.91 -0.34
CA GLY A 255 9.27 -28.78 0.70
C GLY A 255 10.69 -28.96 0.15
N ALA A 256 10.92 -29.98 -0.67
CA ALA A 256 12.19 -30.20 -1.35
C ALA A 256 12.53 -29.02 -2.28
N ALA A 257 11.54 -28.54 -3.05
CA ALA A 257 11.71 -27.37 -3.90
C ALA A 257 12.08 -26.11 -3.11
N LEU A 258 11.41 -25.89 -1.95
CA LEU A 258 11.71 -24.77 -1.05
C LEU A 258 13.16 -24.83 -0.57
N VAL A 259 13.61 -25.98 -0.07
CA VAL A 259 14.98 -26.17 0.46
C VAL A 259 16.03 -25.97 -0.64
N ALA A 260 15.83 -26.58 -1.81
CA ALA A 260 16.72 -26.40 -2.96
C ALA A 260 16.81 -24.93 -3.39
N ALA A 261 15.67 -24.22 -3.41
CA ALA A 261 15.63 -22.81 -3.76
C ALA A 261 16.29 -21.93 -2.68
N ILE A 262 16.17 -22.25 -1.38
CA ILE A 262 16.89 -21.55 -0.31
C ILE A 262 18.40 -21.69 -0.50
N ALA A 263 18.89 -22.89 -0.81
CA ALA A 263 20.31 -23.11 -1.07
C ALA A 263 20.80 -22.30 -2.29
N ALA A 264 20.07 -22.36 -3.41
CA ALA A 264 20.38 -21.60 -4.61
C ALA A 264 20.33 -20.08 -4.38
N GLY A 265 19.30 -19.60 -3.67
CA GLY A 265 19.15 -18.21 -3.28
C GLY A 265 20.28 -17.74 -2.38
N SER A 266 20.68 -18.56 -1.41
CA SER A 266 21.80 -18.25 -0.51
C SER A 266 23.12 -18.12 -1.28
N MET A 267 23.40 -19.05 -2.20
CA MET A 267 24.58 -18.98 -3.05
C MET A 267 24.60 -17.70 -3.90
N ALA A 268 23.50 -17.40 -4.59
CA ALA A 268 23.35 -16.15 -5.34
C ALA A 268 23.53 -14.92 -4.44
N GLY A 269 22.94 -14.96 -3.24
CA GLY A 269 22.99 -13.87 -2.27
C GLY A 269 24.41 -13.59 -1.80
N GLN A 270 25.20 -14.65 -1.56
CA GLN A 270 26.61 -14.53 -1.23
C GLN A 270 27.41 -13.93 -2.39
N MET A 271 27.20 -14.39 -3.61
CA MET A 271 27.89 -13.86 -4.79
C MET A 271 27.59 -12.37 -5.02
N LEU A 272 26.32 -11.98 -4.85
CA LEU A 272 25.85 -10.60 -5.02
C LEU A 272 26.36 -9.69 -3.91
N ALA A 273 26.31 -10.13 -2.65
CA ALA A 273 26.81 -9.35 -1.51
C ALA A 273 28.32 -9.06 -1.61
N ARG A 274 29.06 -9.90 -2.35
CA ARG A 274 30.50 -9.70 -2.57
C ARG A 274 30.82 -8.65 -3.64
N ARG A 275 29.87 -8.24 -4.48
CA ARG A 275 30.09 -7.37 -5.66
C ARG A 275 30.06 -5.87 -5.37
N GLY A 276 29.64 -5.42 -4.19
CA GLY A 276 29.54 -4.00 -3.85
C GLY A 276 30.16 -3.66 -2.50
N PRO A 277 30.72 -2.45 -2.33
CA PRO A 277 31.19 -1.97 -1.03
C PRO A 277 29.98 -1.71 -0.14
N SER A 278 29.72 -2.61 0.80
CA SER A 278 28.87 -2.37 1.96
C SER A 278 29.76 -2.33 3.19
N PHE A 279 29.58 -1.33 4.04
CA PHE A 279 30.27 -1.22 5.32
C PHE A 279 29.28 -0.76 6.38
N VAL A 280 29.58 -1.12 7.62
CA VAL A 280 28.86 -0.66 8.81
C VAL A 280 29.62 0.51 9.41
N ASP A 281 28.94 1.64 9.64
CA ASP A 281 29.52 2.79 10.30
C ASP A 281 29.57 2.61 11.84
N GLU A 282 30.23 3.53 12.54
CA GLU A 282 30.34 3.53 14.02
C GLU A 282 28.97 3.62 14.73
N ASN A 283 27.91 4.02 14.02
CA ASN A 283 26.55 4.17 14.54
C ASN A 283 25.65 2.96 14.20
N ASP A 284 26.22 1.81 13.81
CA ASP A 284 25.49 0.59 13.42
C ASP A 284 24.58 0.77 12.18
N MET A 285 24.94 1.72 11.32
CA MET A 285 24.27 1.99 10.05
C MET A 285 25.01 1.29 8.90
N VAL A 286 24.24 0.53 8.12
CA VAL A 286 24.72 -0.20 6.95
C VAL A 286 24.53 0.66 5.71
N HIS A 287 25.63 0.97 5.03
CA HIS A 287 25.62 1.64 3.74
C HIS A 287 25.40 0.63 2.62
N LEU A 288 24.24 0.72 1.95
CA LEU A 288 23.86 -0.22 0.90
C LEU A 288 23.91 0.45 -0.47
N PRO A 289 24.65 -0.11 -1.44
CA PRO A 289 24.60 0.35 -2.82
C PRO A 289 23.20 0.12 -3.41
N GLY A 290 22.83 0.97 -4.35
CA GLY A 290 21.57 0.84 -5.08
C GLY A 290 21.61 -0.41 -5.97
N GLU A 291 20.57 -1.25 -5.92
CA GLU A 291 20.56 -2.51 -6.66
C GLU A 291 19.20 -2.84 -7.29
N TRP A 292 19.24 -3.26 -8.55
CA TRP A 292 18.08 -3.70 -9.32
C TRP A 292 17.60 -5.12 -8.97
N VAL A 293 18.43 -5.91 -8.28
CA VAL A 293 18.12 -7.30 -7.91
C VAL A 293 16.89 -7.37 -7.00
N SER A 294 16.74 -6.42 -6.08
CA SER A 294 15.54 -6.33 -5.22
C SER A 294 14.28 -6.04 -6.04
N MET A 295 14.37 -5.18 -7.06
CA MET A 295 13.24 -4.90 -7.95
C MET A 295 12.84 -6.16 -8.73
N ALA A 296 13.81 -6.83 -9.36
CA ALA A 296 13.56 -8.05 -10.12
C ALA A 296 12.90 -9.13 -9.24
N LEU A 297 13.39 -9.31 -8.00
CA LEU A 297 12.82 -10.25 -7.06
C LEU A 297 11.38 -9.89 -6.66
N ILE A 298 11.11 -8.63 -6.32
CA ILE A 298 9.76 -8.17 -5.98
C ILE A 298 8.78 -8.43 -7.13
N LEU A 299 9.20 -8.15 -8.36
CA LEU A 299 8.38 -8.39 -9.54
C LEU A 299 8.16 -9.89 -9.81
N ALA A 300 9.20 -10.71 -9.66
CA ALA A 300 9.08 -12.16 -9.80
C ALA A 300 8.10 -12.75 -8.77
N ILE A 301 8.19 -12.32 -7.50
CA ILE A 301 7.24 -12.73 -6.44
C ILE A 301 5.82 -12.28 -6.81
N PHE A 302 5.65 -11.03 -7.21
CA PHE A 302 4.33 -10.50 -7.57
C PHE A 302 3.71 -11.28 -8.72
N VAL A 303 4.45 -11.49 -9.82
CA VAL A 303 3.96 -12.21 -11.00
C VAL A 303 3.60 -13.64 -10.65
N ALA A 304 4.46 -14.36 -9.92
CA ALA A 304 4.19 -15.74 -9.51
C ALA A 304 2.93 -15.85 -8.65
N ARG A 305 2.76 -14.93 -7.67
CA ARG A 305 1.58 -14.91 -6.80
C ARG A 305 0.31 -14.49 -7.54
N PHE A 306 0.40 -13.52 -8.43
CA PHE A 306 -0.72 -13.07 -9.25
C PHE A 306 -1.18 -14.17 -10.21
N ALA A 307 -0.24 -14.83 -10.90
CA ALA A 307 -0.53 -15.95 -11.79
C ALA A 307 -1.16 -17.12 -11.03
N ALA A 308 -0.64 -17.47 -9.85
CA ALA A 308 -1.22 -18.50 -9.00
C ALA A 308 -2.65 -18.16 -8.55
N GLY A 309 -2.91 -16.90 -8.16
CA GLY A 309 -4.24 -16.44 -7.79
C GLY A 309 -5.21 -16.44 -8.97
N ALA A 310 -4.75 -15.99 -10.14
CA ALA A 310 -5.54 -16.01 -11.38
C ALA A 310 -5.89 -17.45 -11.79
N ALA A 311 -4.92 -18.38 -11.76
CA ALA A 311 -5.14 -19.77 -12.10
C ALA A 311 -6.23 -20.43 -11.22
N ARG A 312 -6.22 -20.16 -9.92
CA ARG A 312 -7.26 -20.66 -8.99
C ARG A 312 -8.61 -20.00 -9.17
N GLY A 313 -8.61 -18.71 -9.49
CA GLY A 313 -9.85 -18.00 -9.82
C GLY A 313 -10.52 -18.55 -11.08
N ILE A 314 -9.74 -19.14 -12.00
CA ILE A 314 -10.24 -19.80 -13.21
C ILE A 314 -10.62 -21.25 -12.93
N ASN A 315 -9.76 -21.99 -12.22
CA ASN A 315 -9.97 -23.39 -11.87
C ASN A 315 -9.73 -23.61 -10.37
N PRO A 316 -10.80 -23.67 -9.56
CA PRO A 316 -10.71 -23.94 -8.13
C PRO A 316 -10.08 -25.30 -7.77
N ASP A 317 -10.10 -26.29 -8.67
CA ASP A 317 -9.46 -27.60 -8.44
C ASP A 317 -7.93 -27.52 -8.37
N LEU A 318 -7.35 -26.37 -8.73
CA LEU A 318 -5.93 -26.08 -8.56
C LEU A 318 -5.57 -25.64 -7.13
N ASP A 319 -6.55 -25.55 -6.24
CA ASP A 319 -6.30 -25.34 -4.82
C ASP A 319 -5.46 -26.50 -4.27
N HIS A 320 -4.34 -26.16 -3.63
CA HIS A 320 -3.33 -27.11 -3.14
C HIS A 320 -2.65 -28.00 -4.19
N ALA A 321 -2.90 -27.80 -5.49
CA ALA A 321 -2.25 -28.57 -6.54
C ALA A 321 -0.73 -28.29 -6.62
N LEU A 322 0.07 -29.33 -6.88
CA LEU A 322 1.54 -29.23 -6.97
C LEU A 322 1.99 -28.22 -8.01
N VAL A 323 1.24 -28.07 -9.11
CA VAL A 323 1.50 -27.09 -10.18
C VAL A 323 1.48 -25.65 -9.67
N ILE A 324 0.80 -25.36 -8.56
CA ILE A 324 0.81 -24.05 -7.91
C ILE A 324 1.75 -24.04 -6.70
N ALA A 325 1.73 -25.08 -5.87
CA ALA A 325 2.50 -25.15 -4.63
C ALA A 325 4.02 -25.11 -4.88
N VAL A 326 4.52 -25.87 -5.86
CA VAL A 326 5.96 -25.99 -6.14
C VAL A 326 6.55 -24.68 -6.69
N PRO A 327 5.98 -24.01 -7.71
CA PRO A 327 6.51 -22.72 -8.18
C PRO A 327 6.51 -21.63 -7.10
N LEU A 328 5.44 -21.56 -6.29
CA LEU A 328 5.40 -20.60 -5.18
C LEU A 328 6.46 -20.91 -4.12
N ALA A 329 6.73 -22.18 -3.83
CA ALA A 329 7.79 -22.61 -2.94
C ALA A 329 9.18 -22.27 -3.49
N LEU A 330 9.43 -22.47 -4.79
CA LEU A 330 10.70 -22.08 -5.44
C LEU A 330 10.94 -20.58 -5.33
N VAL A 331 9.96 -19.76 -5.69
CA VAL A 331 10.09 -18.29 -5.65
C VAL A 331 10.28 -17.80 -4.22
N SER A 332 9.53 -18.35 -3.26
CA SER A 332 9.65 -17.99 -1.84
C SER A 332 11.00 -18.42 -1.27
N GLY A 333 11.42 -19.65 -1.52
CA GLY A 333 12.69 -20.19 -1.03
C GLY A 333 13.90 -19.44 -1.57
N PHE A 334 13.92 -19.16 -2.87
CA PHE A 334 14.97 -18.36 -3.48
C PHE A 334 15.05 -16.96 -2.87
N SER A 335 13.89 -16.32 -2.65
CA SER A 335 13.81 -14.99 -2.04
C SER A 335 14.33 -14.98 -0.59
N ILE A 336 13.99 -16.01 0.19
CA ILE A 336 14.47 -16.18 1.58
C ILE A 336 15.99 -16.34 1.59
N GLY A 337 16.52 -17.30 0.83
CA GLY A 337 17.96 -17.55 0.77
C GLY A 337 18.76 -16.33 0.31
N LEU A 338 18.29 -15.68 -0.77
CA LEU A 338 18.93 -14.50 -1.33
C LEU A 338 18.99 -13.35 -0.31
N THR A 339 17.88 -13.05 0.35
CA THR A 339 17.83 -11.92 1.29
C THR A 339 18.55 -12.23 2.59
N ALA A 340 18.45 -13.45 3.11
CA ALA A 340 19.13 -13.90 4.33
C ALA A 340 20.66 -13.84 4.18
N MET A 341 21.20 -14.49 3.15
CA MET A 341 22.64 -14.55 2.97
C MET A 341 23.24 -13.16 2.70
N ARG A 342 22.52 -12.32 1.94
CA ARG A 342 22.93 -10.94 1.73
C ARG A 342 22.95 -10.12 3.02
N ALA A 343 21.89 -10.22 3.83
CA ALA A 343 21.82 -9.51 5.10
C ALA A 343 22.98 -9.89 6.01
N ILE A 344 23.30 -11.19 6.11
CA ILE A 344 24.43 -11.70 6.89
C ILE A 344 25.73 -11.09 6.36
N VAL A 345 26.07 -11.31 5.09
CA VAL A 345 27.36 -10.88 4.52
C VAL A 345 27.54 -9.35 4.57
N GLN A 346 26.47 -8.58 4.33
CA GLN A 346 26.53 -7.11 4.36
C GLN A 346 26.57 -6.54 5.79
N SER A 347 26.08 -7.29 6.78
CA SER A 347 26.12 -6.88 8.19
C SER A 347 27.45 -7.21 8.86
N THR A 348 28.21 -8.17 8.34
CA THR A 348 29.48 -8.63 8.93
C THR A 348 30.73 -8.03 8.29
N ARG A 349 30.58 -7.22 7.24
CA ARG A 349 31.68 -6.53 6.53
C ARG A 349 31.81 -5.09 7.01
#